data_AF-A0A3B8W5Z7-F1
#
_entry.id   AF-A0A3B8W5Z7-F1
#
_cell.length_a   1.000
_cell.length_b   1.000
_cell.length_c   1.000
_cell.angle_alpha   90.00
_cell.angle_beta   90.00
_cell.angle_gamma   90.00
#
_symmetry.space_group_name_H-M   'P 1'
#
loop_
_entity.id
_entity.type
_entity.pdbx_description
1 polymer ?
#
loop_
_entity_poly.entity_id
_entity_poly.type
_entity_poly.pdbx_seq_one_letter_code
_entity_poly.pdbx_strand_id
1 'polypeptide(L)' 'MKGISYITDQKSLKKAVVIDLKTLQKFDDEIGDLLDSIIAEARGNETSSRWENVKKRLKKKGKL' A
#
# COMPACT_ATOMS: atom_id res chain seq x y z
N MET A 1 -19.39 -7.14 2.63
CA MET A 1 -19.47 -7.14 1.14
C MET A 1 -19.44 -8.59 0.68
N LYS A 2 -20.21 -8.97 -0.36
CA LYS A 2 -20.05 -10.31 -0.95
C LYS A 2 -18.61 -10.47 -1.44
N GLY A 3 -17.97 -11.58 -1.09
CA GLY A 3 -16.60 -11.90 -1.50
C GLY A 3 -15.47 -11.21 -0.73
N ILE A 4 -15.75 -10.70 0.48
CA ILE A 4 -14.72 -10.30 1.46
C ILE A 4 -15.04 -10.98 2.79
N SER A 5 -14.07 -11.71 3.34
CA SER A 5 -14.16 -12.33 4.66
C SER A 5 -12.90 -12.08 5.49
N TYR A 6 -12.97 -12.30 6.80
CA TYR A 6 -11.84 -12.10 7.71
C TYR A 6 -11.58 -13.37 8.53
N ILE A 7 -10.32 -13.69 8.72
CA ILE A 7 -9.87 -14.72 9.66
C ILE A 7 -9.56 -14.02 10.98
N THR A 8 -10.07 -14.57 12.09
CA THR A 8 -9.87 -14.03 13.43
C THR A 8 -9.03 -14.97 14.30
N ASP A 9 -8.37 -14.43 15.31
CA ASP A 9 -7.72 -15.25 16.34
C ASP A 9 -8.72 -15.74 17.40
N GLN A 10 -8.22 -16.46 18.41
CA GLN A 10 -9.02 -17.01 19.51
C GLN A 10 -9.73 -15.93 20.35
N LYS A 11 -9.32 -14.66 20.24
CA LYS A 11 -9.94 -13.52 20.92
C LYS A 11 -10.83 -12.71 19.97
N SER A 12 -11.17 -13.27 18.81
CA SER A 12 -11.96 -12.61 17.76
C SER A 12 -11.31 -11.36 17.16
N LEU A 13 -9.99 -11.19 17.31
CA LEU A 13 -9.27 -10.11 16.66
C LEU A 13 -8.96 -10.50 15.21
N LYS A 14 -9.25 -9.60 14.26
CA LYS A 14 -8.99 -9.83 12.84
C LYS A 14 -7.49 -9.96 12.58
N LYS A 15 -7.09 -11.02 11.88
CA LYS A 15 -5.70 -11.34 11.54
C LYS A 15 -5.41 -11.31 10.06
N ALA A 16 -6.38 -11.72 9.24
CA ALA A 16 -6.24 -11.69 7.79
C ALA A 16 -7.57 -11.34 7.14
N VAL A 17 -7.48 -10.77 5.94
CA VAL A 17 -8.60 -10.56 5.04
C VAL A 17 -8.46 -11.52 3.87
N VAL A 18 -9.56 -12.16 3.47
CA VAL A 18 -9.65 -13.01 2.29
C VAL A 18 -10.60 -12.33 1.32
N ILE A 19 -10.11 -12.03 0.12
CA ILE A 19 -10.84 -11.33 -0.92
C ILE A 19 -10.96 -12.26 -2.13
N ASP A 20 -12.19 -12.48 -2.58
CA ASP A 20 -12.44 -13.26 -3.79
C ASP A 20 -11.81 -12.57 -5.01
N LEU A 21 -11.24 -13.34 -5.93
CA LEU A 21 -10.62 -12.80 -7.15
C LEU A 21 -11.59 -11.94 -7.99
N LYS A 22 -12.88 -12.31 -8.02
CA LYS A 22 -13.92 -11.52 -8.72
C LYS A 22 -14.14 -10.16 -8.07
N THR A 23 -13.98 -10.08 -6.75
CA THR A 23 -14.06 -8.82 -6.00
C THR A 23 -12.83 -7.96 -6.30
N LEU A 24 -11.63 -8.55 -6.34
CA LEU A 24 -10.41 -7.85 -6.73
C LEU A 24 -10.54 -7.20 -8.11
N GLN A 25 -11.00 -7.96 -9.12
CA GLN A 25 -11.19 -7.43 -10.48
C GLN A 25 -12.22 -6.31 -10.58
N LYS A 26 -13.25 -6.35 -9.73
CA LYS A 26 -14.33 -5.36 -9.75
C LYS A 26 -13.90 -4.02 -9.12
N PHE A 27 -13.00 -4.07 -8.15
CA PHE A 27 -12.57 -2.94 -7.34
C PHE A 27 -11.05 -2.75 -7.46
N ASP A 28 -10.50 -2.91 -8.66
CA ASP A 28 -9.05 -2.94 -8.91
C ASP A 28 -8.39 -1.64 -8.42
N ASP A 29 -9.01 -0.49 -8.74
CA ASP A 29 -8.54 0.84 -8.31
C ASP A 29 -8.58 0.99 -6.78
N GLU A 30 -9.69 0.65 -6.12
CA GLU A 30 -9.80 0.81 -4.65
C GLU A 30 -8.89 -0.16 -3.88
N ILE A 31 -8.65 -1.36 -4.44
CA ILE A 31 -7.67 -2.30 -3.89
C ILE A 31 -6.25 -1.77 -4.11
N GLY A 32 -5.97 -1.15 -5.26
CA GLY A 32 -4.73 -0.44 -5.53
C GLY A 32 -4.45 0.62 -4.47
N ASP A 33 -5.40 1.52 -4.24
CA ASP A 33 -5.30 2.59 -3.23
C ASP A 33 -5.10 2.05 -1.81
N LEU A 34 -5.77 0.93 -1.47
CA LEU A 34 -5.59 0.25 -0.19
C LEU A 34 -4.16 -0.29 -0.04
N LEU A 35 -3.64 -0.97 -1.07
CA LEU A 35 -2.29 -1.53 -1.05
C LEU A 35 -1.23 -0.43 -1.01
N ASP A 36 -1.40 0.65 -1.76
CA ASP A 36 -0.51 1.80 -1.75
C ASP A 36 -0.45 2.45 -0.37
N SER A 37 -1.60 2.58 0.31
CA SER A 37 -1.66 3.10 1.67
C SER A 37 -0.90 2.21 2.67
N ILE A 38 -1.10 0.89 2.59
CA ILE A 38 -0.39 -0.08 3.44
C ILE A 38 1.13 0.00 3.21
N ILE A 39 1.55 0.07 1.94
CA ILE A 39 2.97 0.19 1.58
C ILE A 39 3.54 1.51 2.08
N ALA A 40 2.81 2.63 1.93
CA ALA A 40 3.24 3.93 2.40
C ALA A 40 3.46 3.96 3.91
N GLU A 41 2.53 3.39 4.70
CA GLU A 41 2.68 3.28 6.16
C GLU A 41 3.86 2.39 6.54
N ALA A 42 4.05 1.24 5.87
CA ALA A 42 5.17 0.36 6.11
C ALA A 42 6.53 1.04 5.87
N ARG A 43 6.57 2.02 4.95
CA ARG A 43 7.76 2.84 4.64
C ARG A 43 7.96 4.02 5.60
N GLY A 44 7.10 4.23 6.59
CA GLY A 44 7.18 5.39 7.50
C GLY A 44 8.51 5.52 8.26
N ASN A 45 9.22 4.42 8.48
CA ASN A 45 10.52 4.38 9.15
C ASN A 45 11.72 4.35 8.18
N GLU A 46 11.50 4.36 6.86
CA GLU A 46 12.58 4.39 5.89
C GLU A 46 13.32 5.73 5.92
N THR A 47 14.62 5.71 5.62
CA THR A 47 15.39 6.95 5.52
C THR A 47 14.87 7.79 4.36
N SER A 48 14.31 8.95 4.67
CA SER A 48 13.80 9.89 3.68
C SER A 48 14.84 10.96 3.33
N SER A 49 14.80 11.43 2.09
CA SER A 49 15.58 12.58 1.63
C SER A 49 14.66 13.76 1.37
N ARG A 50 15.03 14.96 1.82
CA ARG A 50 14.34 16.19 1.42
C ARG A 50 14.30 16.29 -0.11
N TRP A 51 13.13 16.68 -0.63
CA TRP A 51 12.90 16.81 -2.07
C TRP A 51 13.96 17.65 -2.79
N GLU A 52 14.37 18.79 -2.21
CA GLU A 52 15.39 19.66 -2.78
C GLU A 52 16.74 18.97 -3.00
N ASN A 53 17.13 18.06 -2.12
CA ASN A 53 18.37 17.30 -2.25
C ASN A 53 18.26 16.28 -3.39
N VAL A 54 17.10 15.63 -3.52
CA VAL A 54 16.80 14.69 -4.60
C VAL A 54 16.80 15.42 -5.94
N LYS A 55 16.10 16.55 -6.05
CA LYS A 55 16.00 17.37 -7.25
C LYS A 55 17.37 17.85 -7.74
N LYS A 56 18.20 18.40 -6.85
CA LYS A 56 19.58 18.80 -7.19
C LYS A 56 20.40 17.64 -7.76
N ARG A 57 20.30 16.46 -7.13
CA ARG A 57 21.02 15.26 -7.57
C ARG A 57 20.55 14.76 -8.94
N LEU A 58 19.24 14.82 -9.23
CA LEU A 58 18.71 14.41 -10.52
C LEU A 58 19.12 15.35 -11.66
N LYS A 59 19.05 16.67 -11.44
CA LYS A 59 19.54 17.67 -12.40
C LYS A 59 21.02 17.50 -12.72
N LYS A 60 21.86 17.28 -11.70
CA LYS A 60 23.30 17.01 -11.89
C LYS A 60 23.55 15.77 -12.75
N LYS A 61 22.65 14.78 -12.70
CA LYS A 61 22.71 13.56 -13.50
C LYS A 61 22.05 13.68 -14.88
N GLY A 62 21.49 14.85 -15.23
CA GLY A 62 20.76 15.06 -16.49
C GLY A 62 19.48 14.21 -16.61
N LYS A 63 18.92 13.75 -15.48
CA LYS A 63 17.69 12.93 -15.45
C LYS A 63 16.43 13.76 -15.14
N LEU A 64 16.61 15.07 -15.00
CA LEU A 64 15.58 16.07 -14.71
C LEU A 64 16.04 17.42 -15.25
#